data_AF-A0A9R0Y3R1-F1
#
_entry.id   AF-A0A9R0Y3R1-F1
#
_cell.length_a   1.000
_cell.length_b   1.000
_cell.length_c   1.000
_cell.angle_alpha   90.00
_cell.angle_beta   90.00
_cell.angle_gamma   90.00
#
_symmetry.space_group_name_H-M   'P 1'
#
loop_
_entity.id
_entity.type
_entity.pdbx_description
1 polymer ?
#
loop_
_entity_poly.entity_id
_entity_poly.type
_entity_poly.pdbx_seq_one_letter_code
_entity_poly.pdbx_strand_id
1 'polypeptide(L)'
;MQMKEFYQARKSGRVVTVSVAGKQVPLYGAGANLHSKPNNGRLGPAVVPVRLAFVLRARAHILGLLLRSKFYRRGVCRLDVREAHLGKPVPGVAARCEYHDGR
;
A
#
# COMPACT_ATOMS: atom_id res chain seq x y z
N MET A 1 9.98 2.46 4.15
CA MET A 1 9.35 3.27 5.21
C MET A 1 9.65 2.64 6.56
N GLN A 2 10.03 3.43 7.57
CA GLN A 2 10.30 2.95 8.92
C GLN A 2 9.40 3.70 9.90
N MET A 3 8.68 2.95 10.72
CA MET A 3 7.79 3.51 11.72
C MET A 3 8.61 3.96 12.93
N LYS A 4 8.24 5.11 13.53
CA LYS A 4 8.86 5.55 14.79
C LYS A 4 8.64 4.50 15.86
N GLU A 5 9.65 4.33 16.72
CA GLU A 5 9.55 3.47 17.87
C GLU A 5 8.42 3.93 18.79
N PHE A 6 7.75 2.98 19.40
CA PHE A 6 6.65 3.29 20.30
C PHE A 6 6.61 2.33 21.48
N TYR A 7 6.06 2.84 22.57
CA TYR A 7 5.69 2.04 23.73
C TYR A 7 4.19 1.72 23.63
N GLN A 8 3.82 0.47 23.93
CA GLN A 8 2.42 0.05 23.94
C GLN A 8 2.18 -0.84 25.15
N ALA A 9 1.27 -0.41 26.03
CA ALA A 9 0.90 -1.17 27.20
C ALA A 9 0.16 -2.46 26.81
N ARG A 10 0.20 -3.47 27.70
CA ARG A 10 -0.28 -4.85 27.43
C ARG A 10 -1.75 -4.97 26.99
N LYS A 11 -2.59 -4.00 27.34
CA LYS A 11 -4.03 -3.92 26.95
C LYS A 11 -4.36 -2.70 26.10
N SER A 12 -3.37 -2.11 25.44
CA SER A 12 -3.53 -0.92 24.60
C SER A 12 -3.45 -1.27 23.13
N GLY A 13 -4.33 -0.69 22.31
CA GLY A 13 -4.27 -0.68 20.85
C GLY A 13 -3.85 0.70 20.34
N ARG A 14 -3.14 0.77 19.21
CA ARG A 14 -2.81 2.03 18.52
C ARG A 14 -3.07 1.89 17.02
N VAL A 15 -3.89 2.77 16.47
CA VAL A 15 -4.11 2.87 15.02
C VAL A 15 -3.00 3.73 14.41
N VAL A 16 -2.48 3.30 13.26
CA VAL A 16 -1.38 3.97 12.58
C VAL A 16 -1.76 4.17 11.12
N THR A 17 -1.76 5.42 10.68
CA THR A 17 -2.03 5.76 9.29
C THR A 17 -0.73 5.77 8.50
N VAL A 18 -0.71 5.03 7.39
CA VAL A 18 0.46 4.94 6.50
C VAL A 18 0.03 5.39 5.11
N SER A 19 0.73 6.37 4.55
CA SER A 19 0.57 6.77 3.15
C SER A 19 1.64 6.07 2.30
N VAL A 20 1.20 5.36 1.26
CA VAL A 20 2.08 4.75 0.26
C VAL A 20 1.92 5.54 -1.02
N ALA A 21 3.01 6.14 -1.51
CA ALA A 21 3.03 6.90 -2.75
C ALA A 21 4.00 6.26 -3.73
N GLY A 22 3.53 5.99 -4.95
CA GLY A 22 4.39 5.60 -6.07
C GLY A 22 4.73 6.83 -6.90
N LYS A 23 6.03 7.10 -7.13
CA LYS A 23 6.49 8.15 -8.03
C LYS A 23 7.04 7.50 -9.29
N GLN A 24 6.56 7.91 -10.46
CA GLN A 24 7.02 7.40 -11.77
C GLN A 24 6.98 5.87 -11.87
N VAL A 25 5.88 5.24 -11.43
CA VAL A 25 5.70 3.79 -11.58
C VAL A 25 5.48 3.50 -13.07
N PRO A 26 6.41 2.83 -13.77
CA PRO A 26 6.25 2.58 -15.19
C PRO A 26 5.11 1.57 -15.41
N LEU A 27 4.17 1.92 -16.29
CA LEU A 27 3.14 1.01 -16.77
C LEU A 27 3.38 0.78 -18.26
N TYR A 28 3.68 -0.46 -18.64
CA TYR A 28 3.94 -0.80 -20.03
C TYR A 28 2.68 -0.55 -20.87
N GLY A 29 2.84 0.21 -21.97
CA GLY A 29 1.71 0.64 -22.81
C GLY A 29 0.95 1.87 -22.31
N ALA A 30 1.37 2.48 -21.19
CA ALA A 30 0.84 3.75 -20.70
C ALA A 30 1.83 4.88 -21.00
N GLY A 31 1.36 5.94 -21.68
CA GLY A 31 2.12 7.19 -21.82
C GLY A 31 1.87 8.11 -20.63
N ALA A 32 1.88 9.43 -20.87
CA ALA A 32 1.41 10.41 -19.89
C ALA A 32 -0.08 10.22 -19.51
N ASN A 33 -0.86 9.61 -20.42
CA ASN A 33 -2.27 9.26 -20.24
C ASN A 33 -2.46 7.74 -20.37
N LEU A 34 -3.48 7.22 -19.68
CA LEU A 34 -3.78 5.79 -19.64
C LEU A 34 -5.06 5.51 -20.44
N HIS A 35 -4.93 5.23 -21.73
CA HIS A 35 -6.05 4.89 -22.61
C HIS A 35 -5.89 3.49 -23.21
N SER A 36 -7.01 2.81 -23.43
CA SER A 36 -7.06 1.54 -24.16
C SER A 36 -7.68 1.73 -25.53
N LYS A 37 -7.19 1.02 -26.54
CA LYS A 37 -7.84 0.92 -27.84
C LYS A 37 -8.49 -0.47 -27.91
N PRO A 38 -9.82 -0.61 -27.66
CA PRO A 38 -10.50 -1.87 -27.87
C PRO A 38 -10.52 -2.18 -29.38
N ASN A 39 -10.85 -3.43 -29.73
CA ASN A 39 -10.86 -3.97 -31.11
C ASN A 39 -11.68 -3.15 -32.13
N ASN A 40 -12.49 -2.19 -31.67
CA ASN A 40 -13.33 -1.30 -32.48
C ASN A 40 -12.66 0.05 -32.81
N GLY A 41 -11.37 0.24 -32.50
CA GLY A 41 -10.58 1.39 -32.95
C GLY A 41 -10.85 2.72 -32.20
N ARG A 42 -11.81 2.75 -31.28
CA ARG A 42 -12.11 3.92 -30.42
C ARG A 42 -11.20 3.95 -29.21
N LEU A 43 -10.84 5.14 -28.72
CA LEU A 43 -10.09 5.26 -27.47
C LEU A 43 -11.06 5.16 -26.29
N GLY A 44 -10.83 4.22 -25.39
CA GLY A 44 -11.66 3.95 -24.20
C GLY A 44 -10.85 3.96 -22.91
N PRO A 45 -11.52 4.10 -21.74
CA PRO A 45 -10.84 4.17 -20.45
C PRO A 45 -10.04 2.88 -20.19
N ALA A 46 -8.73 3.01 -19.94
CA ALA A 46 -7.92 1.86 -19.57
C ALA A 46 -7.96 1.60 -18.06
N VAL A 47 -7.97 0.30 -17.74
CA VAL A 47 -7.82 -0.20 -16.37
C VAL A 47 -6.59 -1.10 -16.33
N VAL A 48 -5.67 -0.81 -15.43
CA VAL A 48 -4.46 -1.62 -15.22
C VAL A 48 -4.51 -2.24 -13.83
N PRO A 49 -4.65 -3.57 -13.73
CA PRO A 49 -4.56 -4.26 -12.44
C PRO A 49 -3.11 -4.25 -11.95
N VAL A 50 -2.90 -3.78 -10.74
CA VAL A 50 -1.59 -3.73 -10.08
C VAL A 50 -1.64 -4.44 -8.73
N ARG A 51 -0.51 -5.04 -8.37
CA ARG A 51 -0.30 -5.68 -7.07
C ARG A 51 0.66 -4.83 -6.25
N LEU A 52 0.14 -4.12 -5.25
CA LEU A 52 0.94 -3.33 -4.33
C LEU A 52 1.39 -4.20 -3.17
N ALA A 53 2.69 -4.49 -3.08
CA ALA A 53 3.28 -5.22 -1.95
C ALA A 53 4.17 -4.30 -1.11
N PHE A 54 4.00 -4.34 0.21
CA PHE A 54 4.83 -3.56 1.15
C PHE A 54 5.06 -4.32 2.45
N VAL A 55 6.10 -3.92 3.19
CA VAL A 55 6.40 -4.45 4.52
C VAL A 55 6.37 -3.32 5.53
N LEU A 56 5.49 -3.45 6.52
CA LEU A 56 5.46 -2.61 7.70
C LEU A 56 6.46 -3.15 8.71
N ARG A 57 7.44 -2.30 9.06
CA ARG A 57 8.44 -2.61 10.09
C ARG A 57 8.21 -1.70 11.28
N ALA A 58 7.90 -2.31 12.42
CA ALA A 58 7.70 -1.64 13.69
C ALA A 58 8.70 -2.14 14.74
N ARG A 59 9.04 -1.28 15.69
CA ARG A 59 9.85 -1.62 16.86
C ARG A 59 9.12 -1.12 18.09
N ALA A 60 8.94 -2.00 19.07
CA ALA A 60 8.25 -1.64 20.31
C ALA A 60 8.88 -2.29 21.54
N HIS A 61 8.75 -1.60 22.66
CA HIS A 61 9.18 -2.01 23.98
C HIS A 61 8.00 -2.65 24.72
N ILE A 62 7.83 -3.97 24.54
CA ILE A 62 6.67 -4.70 25.10
C ILE A 62 6.88 -5.02 26.60
N LEU A 63 8.13 -5.10 27.05
CA LEU A 63 8.53 -5.37 28.44
C LEU A 63 9.41 -4.22 28.98
N GLY A 64 8.96 -2.97 28.78
CA GLY A 64 9.75 -1.79 29.10
C GLY A 64 11.04 -1.66 28.27
N LEU A 65 11.97 -0.84 28.74
CA LEU A 65 13.26 -0.60 28.06
C LEU A 65 14.16 -1.83 27.95
N LEU A 66 13.84 -2.91 28.68
CA LEU A 66 14.64 -4.12 28.79
C LEU A 66 14.68 -4.93 27.48
N LEU A 67 13.59 -4.94 26.71
CA LEU A 67 13.50 -5.70 25.46
C LEU A 67 12.88 -4.88 24.34
N ARG A 68 13.65 -4.69 23.28
CA ARG A 68 13.21 -4.06 22.04
C ARG A 68 12.78 -5.13 21.04
N SER A 69 11.46 -5.29 20.89
CA SER A 69 10.88 -6.25 19.96
C SER A 69 10.72 -5.64 18.56
N LYS A 70 10.93 -6.46 17.53
CA LYS A 70 10.74 -6.08 16.12
C LYS A 70 9.50 -6.80 15.60
N PHE A 71 8.67 -6.06 14.89
CA PHE A 71 7.47 -6.58 14.26
C PHE A 71 7.52 -6.31 12.77
N TYR A 72 7.17 -7.32 11.99
CA TYR A 72 7.10 -7.24 10.54
C TYR A 72 5.71 -7.69 10.12
N ARG A 73 5.03 -6.87 9.33
CA ARG A 73 3.74 -7.21 8.74
C ARG A 73 3.79 -6.94 7.25
N ARG A 74 3.58 -7.97 6.45
CA ARG A 74 3.55 -7.87 4.99
C ARG A 74 2.12 -7.57 4.57
N GLY A 75 1.95 -6.53 3.76
CA GLY A 75 0.67 -6.16 3.15
C GLY A 75 0.74 -6.36 1.64
N VAL A 76 -0.28 -6.99 1.08
CA VAL A 76 -0.44 -7.15 -0.36
C VAL A 76 -1.84 -6.69 -0.74
N CYS A 77 -1.94 -5.67 -1.60
CA CYS A 77 -3.21 -5.12 -2.04
C CYS A 77 -3.37 -5.30 -3.54
N ARG A 78 -4.59 -5.66 -3.98
CA ARG A 78 -4.96 -5.69 -5.40
C ARG A 78 -5.71 -4.42 -5.73
N LEU A 79 -5.19 -3.66 -6.71
CA LEU A 79 -5.71 -2.35 -7.06
C LEU A 79 -5.89 -2.24 -8.57
N ASP A 80 -6.93 -1.53 -8.98
CA ASP A 80 -7.18 -1.22 -10.38
C ASP A 80 -6.84 0.25 -10.60
N VAL A 81 -5.75 0.50 -11.32
CA VAL A 81 -5.38 1.86 -11.73
C VAL A 81 -6.25 2.25 -12.91
N ARG A 82 -7.00 3.33 -12.75
CA ARG A 82 -7.85 3.90 -13.80
C ARG A 82 -7.32 5.28 -14.14
N GLU A 83 -7.46 5.65 -15.40
CA GLU A 83 -7.08 6.97 -15.90
C GLU A 83 -7.63 8.12 -15.04
N ALA A 84 -8.94 8.08 -14.73
CA ALA A 84 -9.63 9.11 -13.96
C ALA A 84 -9.11 9.33 -12.52
N HIS A 85 -8.31 8.39 -12.00
CA HIS A 85 -7.76 8.40 -10.64
C HIS A 85 -6.25 8.63 -10.61
N LEU A 86 -5.59 8.83 -11.76
CA LEU A 86 -4.18 9.20 -11.80
C LEU A 86 -3.97 10.55 -11.07
N GLY A 87 -2.95 10.60 -10.21
CA GLY A 87 -2.66 11.79 -9.39
C GLY A 87 -3.63 12.03 -8.22
N LYS A 88 -4.65 11.18 -8.03
CA LYS A 88 -5.61 11.28 -6.92
C LYS A 88 -5.40 10.14 -5.92
N PRO A 89 -5.63 10.37 -4.61
CA PRO A 89 -5.67 9.29 -3.63
C PRO A 89 -6.76 8.27 -3.98
N VAL A 90 -6.43 6.98 -3.86
CA VAL A 90 -7.40 5.89 -4.05
C VAL A 90 -8.01 5.54 -2.68
N PRO A 91 -9.32 5.76 -2.48
CA PRO A 91 -9.98 5.39 -1.22
C PRO A 91 -10.18 3.87 -1.13
N GLY A 92 -10.38 3.36 0.09
CA GLY A 92 -10.76 1.96 0.31
C GLY A 92 -9.67 0.92 0.00
N VAL A 93 -8.41 1.34 -0.16
CA VAL A 93 -7.28 0.44 -0.42
C VAL A 93 -7.16 -0.63 0.66
N ALA A 94 -7.34 -0.26 1.94
CA ALA A 94 -7.20 -1.17 3.07
C ALA A 94 -8.11 -2.40 3.01
N ALA A 95 -9.35 -2.24 2.49
CA ALA A 95 -10.30 -3.33 2.34
C ALA A 95 -9.90 -4.34 1.25
N ARG A 96 -8.95 -3.98 0.38
CA ARG A 96 -8.43 -4.80 -0.73
C ARG A 96 -7.05 -5.38 -0.42
N CYS A 97 -6.62 -5.29 0.84
CA CYS A 97 -5.31 -5.73 1.28
C CYS A 97 -5.41 -7.00 2.14
N GLU A 98 -4.54 -7.96 1.85
CA GLU A 98 -4.26 -9.11 2.69
C GLU A 98 -3.01 -8.81 3.53
N TYR A 99 -3.08 -9.13 4.83
CA TYR A 99 -1.99 -8.90 5.77
C TYR A 99 -1.51 -10.21 6.37
N HIS A 100 -0.19 -10.40 6.37
CA HIS A 100 0.45 -11.54 7.01
C HIS A 100 1.53 -11.05 7.97
N ASP A 101 1.51 -11.57 9.20
CA ASP A 101 2.59 -11.33 10.15
C ASP A 101 3.83 -12.12 9.72
N GLY A 102 4.94 -11.41 9.57
CA GLY A 102 6.24 -12.01 9.25
C GLY A 102 6.92 -12.47 10.53
N ARG A 103 7.36 -13.73 10.54
CA ARG A 103 8.25 -14.28 11.57
C ARG A 103 9.60 -13.54 11.58
#